data_AF-A0A174UV54-F1
#
_entry.id   AF-A0A174UV54-F1
#
_cell.length_a   1.000
_cell.length_b   1.000
_cell.length_c   1.000
_cell.angle_alpha   90.00
_cell.angle_beta   90.00
_cell.angle_gamma   90.00
#
_symmetry.space_group_name_H-M   'P 1'
#
loop_
_entity.id
_entity.type
_entity.pdbx_description
1 polymer ?
#
loop_
_entity_poly.entity_id
_entity_poly.type
_entity_poly.pdbx_seq_one_letter_code
_entity_poly.pdbx_strand_id
1 'polypeptide(L)'
;MKRIDLAINDHTGILDIPELAEKCRKREYIGKSRSYKFYQSGELIKHREDDREYMGRTLYLGSLKSDVYFCIYEKDYEQYVKLGTPLEEADIINRFEIRLRNERAYYAVRDLLTYYDAEQTAFSIINQYVRFVDEEPDKRKNDWKLNDRWAWFIGDNRQSLKLTTKPEPYTLDRTLRWVQRQVAPTLKMLKKIDKENGTDYMETIEKQATLSEKHEMIIKQQTTPAKDLVES
;
A
#
# COMPACT_ATOMS: atom_id res chain seq x y z
N MET A 1 1.78 -6.33 24.35
CA MET A 1 2.15 -6.33 22.92
C MET A 1 2.86 -5.02 22.59
N LYS A 2 3.99 -5.02 21.85
CA LYS A 2 4.77 -3.79 21.59
C LYS A 2 4.16 -2.91 20.50
N ARG A 3 3.72 -3.49 19.38
CA ARG A 3 3.12 -2.77 18.25
C ARG A 3 2.25 -3.71 17.39
N ILE A 4 1.17 -3.16 16.83
CA ILE A 4 0.40 -3.74 15.73
C ILE A 4 0.00 -2.60 14.79
N ASP A 5 0.03 -2.86 13.50
CA ASP A 5 -0.44 -1.91 12.49
C ASP A 5 -1.60 -2.55 11.71
N LEU A 6 -2.71 -1.82 11.59
CA LEU A 6 -3.82 -2.19 10.70
C LEU A 6 -3.71 -1.34 9.44
N ALA A 7 -3.92 -1.92 8.26
CA ALA A 7 -3.80 -1.22 6.99
C ALA A 7 -5.08 -1.34 6.16
N ILE A 8 -5.49 -0.23 5.57
CA ILE A 8 -6.56 -0.15 4.57
C ILE A 8 -5.89 0.24 3.25
N ASN A 9 -6.10 -0.57 2.22
CA ASN A 9 -5.61 -0.31 0.87
C ASN A 9 -6.69 0.43 0.08
N ASP A 10 -6.31 1.53 -0.55
CA ASP A 10 -7.14 2.30 -1.46
C ASP A 10 -6.63 2.07 -2.89
N HIS A 11 -7.41 1.32 -3.65
CA HIS A 11 -7.13 0.94 -5.04
C HIS A 11 -7.62 1.99 -6.05
N THR A 12 -8.32 3.03 -5.58
CA THR A 12 -9.02 4.02 -6.43
C THR A 12 -8.48 5.43 -6.31
N GLY A 13 -7.62 5.67 -5.32
CA GLY A 13 -7.08 7.00 -5.04
C GLY A 13 -8.08 7.90 -4.30
N ILE A 14 -9.05 7.35 -3.56
CA ILE A 14 -10.01 8.15 -2.80
C ILE A 14 -9.32 9.02 -1.74
N LEU A 15 -8.21 8.54 -1.16
CA LEU A 15 -7.41 9.28 -0.19
C LEU A 15 -6.38 10.16 -0.91
N ASP A 16 -6.81 11.32 -1.39
CA ASP A 16 -5.90 12.31 -1.99
C ASP A 16 -5.02 12.96 -0.92
N ILE A 17 -3.77 12.52 -0.85
CA ILE A 17 -2.83 12.93 0.19
C ILE A 17 -2.52 14.44 0.13
N PRO A 18 -2.24 15.04 -1.05
CA PRO A 18 -2.17 16.51 -1.18
C PRO A 18 -3.38 17.25 -0.62
N GLU A 19 -4.60 16.82 -0.98
CA GLU A 19 -5.85 17.42 -0.50
C GLU A 19 -5.94 17.32 1.02
N LEU A 20 -5.74 16.13 1.58
CA LEU A 20 -5.78 15.91 3.04
C LEU A 20 -4.72 16.74 3.78
N ALA A 21 -3.52 16.87 3.23
CA ALA A 21 -2.48 17.72 3.79
C ALA A 21 -2.88 19.21 3.77
N GLU A 22 -3.55 19.66 2.72
CA GLU A 22 -4.09 21.02 2.63
C GLU A 22 -5.21 21.25 3.64
N LYS A 23 -6.12 20.28 3.82
CA LYS A 23 -7.13 20.33 4.88
C LYS A 23 -6.48 20.41 6.28
N CYS A 24 -5.36 19.72 6.51
CA CYS A 24 -4.59 19.90 7.75
C CYS A 24 -4.08 21.35 7.93
N ARG A 25 -3.59 22.00 6.87
CA ARG A 25 -3.12 23.41 6.90
C ARG A 25 -4.27 24.38 7.17
N LYS A 26 -5.42 24.17 6.53
CA LYS A 26 -6.66 24.95 6.72
C LYS A 26 -7.36 24.68 8.06
N ARG A 27 -6.79 23.83 8.91
CA ARG A 27 -7.37 23.40 10.19
C ARG A 27 -8.69 22.65 10.02
N GLU A 28 -8.94 22.07 8.86
CA GLU A 28 -10.09 21.19 8.56
C GLU A 28 -9.86 19.74 8.99
N TYR A 29 -8.69 19.45 9.55
CA TYR A 29 -8.40 18.23 10.31
C TYR A 29 -8.82 18.40 11.77
N ILE A 30 -9.74 17.54 12.24
CA ILE A 30 -10.14 17.44 13.63
C ILE A 30 -9.66 16.09 14.17
N GLY A 31 -8.76 16.13 15.14
CA GLY A 31 -8.30 14.93 15.81
C GLY A 31 -7.93 15.16 17.27
N LYS A 32 -7.75 14.05 18.01
CA LYS A 32 -7.29 14.10 19.41
C LYS A 32 -5.89 14.69 19.54
N SER A 33 -5.06 14.51 18.51
CA SER A 33 -3.83 15.28 18.30
C SER A 33 -4.05 16.22 17.12
N ARG A 34 -3.50 17.43 17.19
CA ARG A 34 -3.48 18.38 16.06
C ARG A 34 -2.16 18.34 15.28
N SER A 35 -1.23 17.47 15.69
CA SER A 35 0.05 17.32 14.99
C SER A 35 -0.12 16.52 13.72
N TYR A 36 0.55 16.96 12.66
CA TYR A 36 0.67 16.21 11.41
C TYR A 36 2.05 16.49 10.80
N LYS A 37 2.50 15.60 9.91
CA LYS A 37 3.70 15.80 9.10
C LYS A 37 3.42 15.35 7.68
N PHE A 38 3.69 16.24 6.73
CA PHE A 38 3.58 15.94 5.32
C PHE A 38 4.98 15.89 4.70
N TYR A 39 5.29 14.80 4.02
CA TYR A 39 6.54 14.57 3.33
C TYR A 39 6.27 14.39 1.84
N GLN A 40 7.11 15.01 1.02
CA GLN A 40 7.22 14.78 -0.41
C GLN A 40 8.64 14.28 -0.65
N SER A 41 8.82 13.00 -0.91
CA SER A 41 10.12 12.37 -1.10
C SER A 41 10.35 12.06 -2.58
N GLY A 42 11.21 12.85 -3.22
CA GLY A 42 11.81 12.54 -4.51
C GLY A 42 13.21 11.94 -4.31
N GLU A 43 13.32 10.72 -3.78
CA GLU A 43 14.60 10.02 -3.88
C GLU A 43 14.73 9.46 -5.30
N LEU A 44 15.71 10.02 -6.04
CA LEU A 44 16.25 9.60 -7.35
C LEU A 44 15.75 10.27 -8.65
N ILE A 45 15.25 11.51 -8.62
CA ILE A 45 15.34 12.39 -9.80
C ILE A 45 16.15 13.65 -9.42
N LYS A 46 17.48 13.49 -9.40
CA LYS A 46 18.36 14.63 -9.59
C LYS A 46 18.15 15.10 -11.04
N HIS A 47 17.85 16.39 -11.20
CA HIS A 47 17.73 17.15 -12.45
C HIS A 47 16.30 17.41 -12.97
N ARG A 48 15.47 18.13 -12.21
CA ARG A 48 14.90 19.46 -12.55
C ARG A 48 13.87 19.86 -11.48
N GLU A 49 13.71 21.17 -11.25
CA GLU A 49 12.70 21.71 -10.31
C GLU A 49 11.25 21.44 -10.75
N ASP A 50 11.06 20.87 -11.94
CA ASP A 50 9.78 20.52 -12.57
C ASP A 50 9.23 19.13 -12.17
N ASP A 51 9.99 18.27 -11.47
CA ASP A 51 9.59 16.88 -11.17
C ASP A 51 8.74 16.71 -9.88
N ARG A 52 8.02 17.75 -9.45
CA ARG A 52 7.15 17.67 -8.23
C ARG A 52 6.02 16.65 -8.36
N GLU A 53 5.63 16.32 -9.59
CA GLU A 53 4.63 15.29 -9.88
C GLU A 53 5.16 13.86 -9.65
N TYR A 54 6.48 13.66 -9.64
CA TYR A 54 7.13 12.36 -9.47
C TYR A 54 7.67 12.13 -8.05
N MET A 55 7.18 12.86 -7.04
CA MET A 55 7.58 12.63 -5.65
C MET A 55 6.49 11.93 -4.88
N GLY A 56 6.85 10.80 -4.27
CA GLY A 56 5.98 10.06 -3.36
C GLY A 56 5.56 10.92 -2.18
N ARG A 57 4.27 10.85 -1.85
CA ARG A 57 3.67 11.68 -0.81
C ARG A 57 3.30 10.83 0.39
N THR A 58 3.56 11.36 1.57
CA THR A 58 3.22 10.70 2.84
C THR A 58 2.70 11.72 3.84
N LEU A 59 1.56 11.44 4.44
CA LEU A 59 0.94 12.22 5.49
C LEU A 59 0.85 11.40 6.79
N TYR A 60 1.53 11.87 7.82
CA TYR A 60 1.39 11.38 9.18
C TYR A 60 0.39 12.24 9.94
N LEU A 61 -0.59 11.63 10.58
CA LEU A 61 -1.55 12.29 11.46
C LEU A 61 -1.33 11.82 12.91
N GLY A 62 -1.08 12.76 13.81
CA GLY A 62 -0.62 12.49 15.16
C GLY A 62 0.90 12.45 15.29
N SER A 63 1.37 12.20 16.52
CA SER A 63 2.79 12.19 16.84
C SER A 63 3.39 10.81 16.59
N LEU A 64 4.56 10.74 15.94
CA LEU A 64 5.30 9.47 15.79
C LEU A 64 5.75 8.86 17.13
N LYS A 65 5.66 9.62 18.23
CA LYS A 65 5.97 9.18 19.59
C LYS A 65 4.73 8.69 20.36
N SER A 66 3.50 8.95 19.89
CA SER A 66 2.29 8.50 20.59
C SER A 66 2.00 7.02 20.37
N ASP A 67 1.14 6.47 21.23
CA ASP A 67 0.67 5.08 21.13
C ASP A 67 -0.31 4.85 19.98
N VAL A 68 -0.84 5.93 19.39
CA VAL A 68 -1.67 5.90 18.18
C VAL A 68 -1.21 7.02 17.26
N TYR A 69 -0.98 6.71 15.99
CA TYR A 69 -0.86 7.67 14.90
C TYR A 69 -1.25 7.00 13.59
N PHE A 70 -1.56 7.81 12.58
CA PHE A 70 -1.96 7.33 11.25
C PHE A 70 -0.89 7.71 10.23
N CYS A 71 -0.70 6.85 9.24
CA CYS A 71 0.22 7.06 8.13
C CYS A 71 -0.51 6.80 6.82
N ILE A 72 -0.65 7.83 5.99
CA ILE A 72 -1.25 7.74 4.66
C ILE A 72 -0.13 7.97 3.65
N TYR A 73 0.06 7.08 2.69
CA TYR A 73 1.10 7.24 1.67
C TYR A 73 0.72 6.61 0.34
N GLU A 74 1.31 7.14 -0.73
CA GLU A 74 1.25 6.60 -2.10
C GLU A 74 2.01 5.28 -2.14
N LYS A 75 1.26 4.17 -2.09
CA LYS A 75 1.79 2.81 -2.03
C LYS A 75 2.33 2.37 -3.38
N ASP A 76 1.68 2.76 -4.45
CA ASP A 76 2.15 2.58 -5.83
C ASP A 76 3.55 3.17 -6.02
N TYR A 77 3.77 4.41 -5.59
CA TYR A 77 5.06 5.08 -5.65
C TYR A 77 6.09 4.39 -4.73
N GLU A 78 5.68 3.98 -3.52
CA GLU A 78 6.55 3.19 -2.63
C GLU A 78 7.02 1.89 -3.30
N GLN A 79 6.14 1.19 -4.02
CA GLN A 79 6.46 -0.04 -4.75
C GLN A 79 7.31 0.24 -5.99
N TYR A 80 7.07 1.35 -6.69
CA TYR A 80 7.92 1.80 -7.78
C TYR A 80 9.36 2.03 -7.31
N VAL A 81 9.56 2.81 -6.24
CA VAL A 81 10.90 3.09 -5.72
C VAL A 81 11.60 1.84 -5.19
N LYS A 82 10.88 0.97 -4.47
CA LYS A 82 11.51 -0.21 -3.84
C LYS A 82 11.73 -1.37 -4.80
N LEU A 83 10.81 -1.60 -5.73
CA LEU A 83 10.75 -2.82 -6.54
C LEU A 83 10.78 -2.55 -8.05
N GLY A 84 10.80 -1.29 -8.48
CA GLY A 84 10.72 -0.93 -9.90
C GLY A 84 9.39 -1.34 -10.56
N THR A 85 8.32 -1.48 -9.77
CA THR A 85 6.97 -1.79 -10.29
C THR A 85 6.38 -0.52 -10.89
N PRO A 86 6.00 -0.48 -12.18
CA PRO A 86 5.37 0.71 -12.76
C PRO A 86 4.08 1.08 -12.03
N LEU A 87 3.79 2.37 -11.97
CA LEU A 87 2.63 2.89 -11.24
C LEU A 87 1.32 2.33 -11.81
N GLU A 88 1.24 2.15 -13.14
CA GLU A 88 0.06 1.63 -13.83
C GLU A 88 -0.22 0.15 -13.52
N GLU A 89 0.76 -0.56 -12.96
CA GLU A 89 0.66 -1.97 -12.57
C GLU A 89 0.50 -2.15 -11.06
N ALA A 90 0.52 -1.05 -10.29
CA ALA A 90 0.25 -1.08 -8.87
C ALA A 90 -1.25 -1.26 -8.62
N ASP A 91 -1.57 -2.36 -7.95
CA ASP A 91 -2.95 -2.63 -7.52
C ASP A 91 -3.41 -1.64 -6.42
N ILE A 92 -2.49 -1.25 -5.53
CA ILE A 92 -2.78 -0.35 -4.42
C ILE A 92 -2.18 1.02 -4.71
N ILE A 93 -3.04 2.03 -4.88
CA ILE A 93 -2.64 3.42 -5.10
C ILE A 93 -2.19 4.01 -3.76
N ASN A 94 -3.07 4.07 -2.76
CA ASN A 94 -2.73 4.59 -1.43
C ASN A 94 -2.87 3.52 -0.35
N ARG A 95 -2.11 3.66 0.73
CA ARG A 95 -2.31 2.88 1.96
C ARG A 95 -2.51 3.79 3.16
N PHE A 96 -3.56 3.50 3.92
CA PHE A 96 -3.83 4.10 5.22
C PHE A 96 -3.48 3.11 6.33
N GLU A 97 -2.47 3.42 7.14
CA GLU A 97 -2.03 2.60 8.27
C GLU A 97 -2.44 3.22 9.60
N ILE A 98 -3.13 2.44 10.44
CA ILE A 98 -3.38 2.71 11.85
C ILE A 98 -2.24 2.06 12.63
N ARG A 99 -1.35 2.87 13.21
CA ARG A 99 -0.17 2.37 13.92
C ARG A 99 -0.38 2.47 15.42
N LEU A 100 -0.40 1.32 16.08
CA LEU A 100 -0.76 1.19 17.49
C LEU A 100 0.40 0.61 18.30
N ARG A 101 0.67 1.16 19.48
CA ARG A 101 1.73 0.68 20.39
C ARG A 101 1.17 0.39 21.78
N ASN A 102 1.94 -0.36 22.56
CA ASN A 102 1.70 -0.58 23.99
C ASN A 102 0.25 -1.04 24.29
N GLU A 103 -0.45 -0.34 25.17
CA GLU A 103 -1.83 -0.68 25.54
C GLU A 103 -2.80 -0.58 24.35
N ARG A 104 -2.61 0.39 23.45
CA ARG A 104 -3.48 0.56 22.28
C ARG A 104 -3.37 -0.63 21.33
N ALA A 105 -2.17 -1.17 21.17
CA ALA A 105 -1.95 -2.40 20.42
C ALA A 105 -2.63 -3.60 21.08
N TYR A 106 -2.51 -3.73 22.41
CA TYR A 106 -3.17 -4.81 23.16
C TYR A 106 -4.69 -4.77 23.01
N TYR A 107 -5.31 -3.61 23.18
CA TYR A 107 -6.76 -3.47 23.07
C TYR A 107 -7.29 -3.69 21.66
N ALA A 108 -6.57 -3.24 20.62
CA ALA A 108 -6.96 -3.52 19.25
C ALA A 108 -6.96 -5.02 18.93
N VAL A 109 -5.96 -5.78 19.41
CA VAL A 109 -5.96 -7.24 19.26
C VAL A 109 -7.09 -7.89 20.03
N ARG A 110 -7.35 -7.43 21.26
CA ARG A 110 -8.48 -7.94 22.05
C ARG A 110 -9.80 -7.72 21.31
N ASP A 111 -10.03 -6.52 20.77
CA ASP A 111 -11.25 -6.20 20.02
C ASP A 111 -11.36 -7.06 18.74
N LEU A 112 -10.26 -7.24 17.99
CA LEU A 112 -10.22 -8.15 16.83
C LEU A 112 -10.59 -9.60 17.19
N LEU A 113 -10.07 -10.13 18.30
CA LEU A 113 -10.37 -11.48 18.77
C LEU A 113 -11.78 -11.61 19.35
N THR A 114 -12.39 -10.51 19.76
CA THR A 114 -13.74 -10.49 20.33
C THR A 114 -14.79 -10.46 19.22
N TYR A 115 -14.62 -9.55 18.26
CA TYR A 115 -15.64 -9.30 17.23
C TYR A 115 -15.39 -10.04 15.93
N TYR A 116 -14.15 -10.49 15.67
CA TYR A 116 -13.73 -11.07 14.38
C TYR A 116 -14.02 -10.16 13.18
N ASP A 117 -14.12 -8.86 13.44
CA ASP A 117 -14.42 -7.82 12.46
C ASP A 117 -13.33 -6.73 12.53
N ALA A 118 -12.42 -6.78 11.56
CA ALA A 118 -11.37 -5.79 11.45
C ALA A 118 -11.84 -4.47 10.88
N GLU A 119 -12.92 -4.44 10.09
CA GLU A 119 -13.49 -3.19 9.61
C GLU A 119 -14.02 -2.39 10.80
N GLN A 120 -14.85 -3.03 11.62
CA GLN A 120 -15.39 -2.44 12.84
C GLN A 120 -14.26 -1.96 13.76
N THR A 121 -13.22 -2.79 13.96
CA THR A 121 -12.09 -2.42 14.82
C THR A 121 -11.30 -1.24 14.23
N ALA A 122 -10.99 -1.26 12.93
CA ALA A 122 -10.23 -0.20 12.28
C ALA A 122 -10.99 1.14 12.29
N PHE A 123 -12.26 1.15 11.85
CA PHE A 123 -13.02 2.39 11.74
C PHE A 123 -13.50 2.93 13.09
N SER A 124 -13.71 2.09 14.11
CA SER A 124 -13.95 2.59 15.47
C SER A 124 -12.75 3.39 16.01
N ILE A 125 -11.53 2.93 15.72
CA ILE A 125 -10.29 3.66 16.06
C ILE A 125 -10.17 4.93 15.20
N ILE A 126 -10.36 4.85 13.88
CA ILE A 126 -10.26 6.02 13.00
C ILE A 126 -11.24 7.12 13.44
N ASN A 127 -12.53 6.78 13.54
CA ASN A 127 -13.61 7.72 13.83
C ASN A 127 -13.47 8.39 15.20
N GLN A 128 -12.82 7.71 16.16
CA GLN A 128 -12.55 8.29 17.46
C GLN A 128 -11.40 9.32 17.45
N TYR A 129 -10.47 9.24 16.50
CA TYR A 129 -9.21 10.01 16.53
C TYR A 129 -9.06 11.03 15.41
N VAL A 130 -9.70 10.85 14.26
CA VAL A 130 -9.54 11.70 13.09
C VAL A 130 -10.85 11.83 12.31
N ARG A 131 -11.16 13.07 11.93
CA ARG A 131 -12.10 13.38 10.86
C ARG A 131 -11.61 14.56 10.04
N PHE A 132 -11.87 14.51 8.74
CA PHE A 132 -11.71 15.64 7.84
C PHE A 132 -13.09 16.24 7.55
N VAL A 133 -13.19 17.55 7.68
CA VAL A 133 -14.45 18.30 7.57
C VAL A 133 -14.31 19.42 6.54
N ASP A 134 -15.40 19.93 6.02
CA ASP A 134 -15.39 21.13 5.16
C ASP A 134 -15.85 22.34 5.97
N GLU A 135 -15.15 23.47 5.82
CA GLU A 135 -15.49 24.70 6.54
C GLU A 135 -16.91 25.19 6.20
N GLU A 136 -17.69 25.45 7.25
CA GLU A 136 -19.00 26.10 7.17
C GLU A 136 -18.94 27.37 8.03
N PRO A 137 -18.76 28.57 7.42
CA PRO A 137 -18.49 29.81 8.14
C PRO A 137 -19.54 30.17 9.20
N ASP A 138 -20.80 29.81 8.96
CA ASP A 138 -21.93 30.11 9.85
C ASP A 138 -22.08 29.11 11.01
N LYS A 139 -21.20 28.10 11.09
CA LYS A 139 -21.27 27.04 12.10
C LYS A 139 -20.01 27.00 12.95
N ARG A 140 -20.15 26.46 14.16
CA ARG A 140 -18.99 26.15 14.99
C ARG A 140 -18.21 25.02 14.32
N LYS A 141 -16.89 25.08 14.44
CA LYS A 141 -15.99 24.08 13.85
C LYS A 141 -16.31 22.62 14.17
N ASN A 142 -16.84 22.33 15.36
CA ASN A 142 -17.21 20.96 15.71
C ASN A 142 -18.45 20.44 14.97
N ASP A 143 -19.25 21.35 14.42
CA ASP A 143 -20.50 21.12 13.71
C ASP A 143 -20.32 21.21 12.19
N TRP A 144 -19.09 21.45 11.71
CA TRP A 144 -18.75 21.39 10.30
C TRP A 144 -19.02 19.99 9.74
N LYS A 145 -19.62 19.94 8.56
CA LYS A 145 -19.91 18.69 7.85
C LYS A 145 -18.65 17.89 7.55
N LEU A 146 -18.78 16.56 7.50
CA LEU A 146 -17.71 15.69 7.02
C LEU A 146 -17.43 15.98 5.54
N ASN A 147 -16.16 15.92 5.17
CA ASN A 147 -15.76 15.94 3.78
C ASN A 147 -16.27 14.68 3.06
N ASP A 148 -16.83 14.83 1.87
CA ASP A 148 -17.53 13.73 1.17
C ASP A 148 -16.63 12.53 0.87
N ARG A 149 -15.38 12.76 0.42
CA ARG A 149 -14.40 11.68 0.17
C ARG A 149 -14.01 10.97 1.46
N TRP A 150 -13.84 11.73 2.54
CA TRP A 150 -13.55 11.17 3.85
C TRP A 150 -14.73 10.36 4.40
N ALA A 151 -15.97 10.84 4.23
CA ALA A 151 -17.19 10.13 4.63
C ALA A 151 -17.30 8.77 3.93
N TRP A 152 -17.09 8.74 2.61
CA TRP A 152 -17.06 7.49 1.86
C TRP A 152 -15.95 6.53 2.35
N PHE A 153 -14.74 7.06 2.58
CA PHE A 153 -13.62 6.26 3.09
C PHE A 153 -13.97 5.56 4.40
N ILE A 154 -14.56 6.28 5.36
CA ILE A 154 -14.94 5.74 6.68
C ILE A 154 -16.19 4.86 6.69
N GLY A 155 -16.79 4.60 5.52
CA GLY A 155 -17.87 3.60 5.37
C GLY A 155 -19.24 4.18 5.05
N ASP A 156 -19.38 5.49 4.82
CA ASP A 156 -20.67 6.04 4.38
C ASP A 156 -21.00 5.59 2.95
N ASN A 157 -22.22 5.08 2.75
CA ASN A 157 -22.76 4.63 1.46
C ASN A 157 -21.94 3.59 0.66
N ARG A 158 -21.06 2.79 1.31
CA ARG A 158 -20.32 1.69 0.66
C ARG A 158 -20.50 0.33 1.34
N GLN A 159 -20.17 -0.75 0.63
CA GLN A 159 -20.15 -2.09 1.20
C GLN A 159 -19.06 -2.23 2.27
N SER A 160 -19.32 -3.12 3.22
CA SER A 160 -18.39 -3.46 4.29
C SER A 160 -17.09 -4.07 3.73
N LEU A 161 -15.94 -3.62 4.24
CA LEU A 161 -14.65 -4.26 4.04
C LEU A 161 -14.60 -5.58 4.83
N LYS A 162 -13.96 -6.58 4.24
CA LYS A 162 -13.68 -7.85 4.92
C LYS A 162 -12.20 -8.11 4.90
N LEU A 163 -11.69 -8.66 6.01
CA LEU A 163 -10.41 -9.36 5.97
C LEU A 163 -10.56 -10.55 5.03
N THR A 164 -10.00 -10.42 3.83
CA THR A 164 -9.87 -11.53 2.91
C THR A 164 -8.46 -12.08 3.01
N THR A 165 -8.37 -13.39 3.19
CA THR A 165 -7.13 -14.16 3.01
C THR A 165 -7.06 -14.78 1.62
N LYS A 166 -8.10 -14.62 0.78
CA LYS A 166 -8.09 -15.16 -0.58
C LYS A 166 -6.92 -14.50 -1.33
N PRO A 167 -5.88 -15.27 -1.70
CA PRO A 167 -4.86 -14.76 -2.59
C PRO A 167 -5.58 -14.35 -3.88
N GLU A 168 -5.23 -13.20 -4.45
CA GLU A 168 -5.55 -13.00 -5.86
C GLU A 168 -4.97 -14.18 -6.65
N PRO A 169 -5.73 -14.75 -7.60
CA PRO A 169 -5.22 -15.84 -8.41
C PRO A 169 -3.94 -15.37 -9.10
N TYR A 170 -2.85 -16.12 -8.89
CA TYR A 170 -1.58 -15.82 -9.53
C TYR A 170 -1.75 -15.88 -11.06
N THR A 171 -1.29 -14.83 -11.75
CA THR A 171 -1.20 -14.78 -13.21
C THR A 171 0.26 -14.75 -13.66
N LEU A 172 0.60 -15.56 -14.65
CA LEU A 172 1.95 -15.64 -15.21
C LEU A 172 2.38 -14.29 -15.83
N ASP A 173 1.43 -13.49 -16.32
CA ASP A 173 1.66 -12.18 -16.94
C ASP A 173 2.46 -11.22 -16.08
N ARG A 174 2.23 -11.23 -14.75
CA ARG A 174 2.98 -10.37 -13.82
C ARG A 174 4.44 -10.79 -13.75
N THR A 175 4.70 -12.09 -13.70
CA THR A 175 6.06 -12.64 -13.71
C THR A 175 6.75 -12.39 -15.05
N LEU A 176 6.07 -12.57 -16.18
CA LEU A 176 6.64 -12.29 -17.50
C LEU A 176 7.02 -10.82 -17.67
N ARG A 177 6.15 -9.90 -17.26
CA ARG A 177 6.44 -8.46 -17.29
C ARG A 177 7.60 -8.09 -16.38
N TRP A 178 7.66 -8.66 -15.18
CA TRP A 178 8.80 -8.48 -14.27
C TRP A 178 10.11 -8.99 -14.89
N VAL A 179 10.13 -10.20 -15.46
CA VAL A 179 11.31 -10.74 -16.16
C VAL A 179 11.74 -9.84 -17.30
N GLN A 180 10.80 -9.43 -18.16
CA GLN A 180 11.07 -8.60 -19.33
C GLN A 180 11.72 -7.27 -18.96
N ARG A 181 11.29 -6.65 -17.85
CA ARG A 181 11.78 -5.32 -17.45
C ARG A 181 13.01 -5.39 -16.55
N GLN A 182 12.99 -6.24 -15.53
CA GLN A 182 14.00 -6.24 -14.47
C GLN A 182 15.16 -7.19 -14.76
N VAL A 183 14.90 -8.31 -15.43
CA VAL A 183 15.90 -9.39 -15.60
C VAL A 183 16.48 -9.39 -17.01
N ALA A 184 15.65 -9.18 -18.04
CA ALA A 184 16.04 -9.37 -19.44
C ALA A 184 17.23 -8.50 -19.90
N PRO A 185 17.37 -7.21 -19.52
CA PRO A 185 18.53 -6.41 -19.91
C PRO A 185 19.85 -7.00 -19.39
N THR A 186 19.89 -7.33 -18.10
CA THR A 186 21.06 -7.93 -17.44
C THR A 186 21.36 -9.32 -18.01
N LEU A 187 20.34 -10.13 -18.22
CA LEU A 187 20.48 -11.46 -18.81
C LEU A 187 20.98 -11.39 -20.25
N LYS A 188 20.54 -10.40 -21.03
CA LYS A 188 21.06 -10.13 -22.38
C LYS A 188 22.52 -9.68 -22.36
N MET A 189 22.91 -8.85 -21.39
CA MET A 189 24.30 -8.44 -21.20
C MET A 189 25.19 -9.65 -20.87
N LEU A 190 24.82 -10.45 -19.87
CA LEU A 190 25.60 -11.63 -19.45
C LEU A 190 25.76 -12.65 -20.59
N LYS A 191 24.68 -12.93 -21.33
CA LYS A 191 24.76 -13.83 -22.51
C LYS A 191 25.71 -13.33 -23.60
N LYS A 192 25.87 -12.01 -23.76
CA LYS A 192 26.87 -11.46 -24.69
C LYS A 192 28.29 -11.66 -24.17
N ILE A 193 28.51 -11.40 -22.89
CA ILE A 193 29.82 -11.59 -22.24
C ILE A 193 30.25 -13.06 -22.34
N ASP A 194 29.35 -14.00 -22.02
CA ASP A 194 29.61 -15.44 -22.12
C ASP A 194 30.03 -15.83 -23.54
N LYS A 195 29.31 -15.34 -24.55
CA LYS A 195 29.61 -15.61 -25.95
C LYS A 195 30.97 -15.05 -26.38
N GLU A 196 31.30 -13.82 -25.99
CA GLU A 196 32.54 -13.16 -26.39
C GLU A 196 33.77 -13.76 -25.70
N ASN A 197 33.63 -14.17 -24.44
CA ASN A 197 34.72 -14.70 -23.63
C ASN A 197 34.84 -16.24 -23.70
N GLY A 198 33.88 -16.92 -24.33
CA GLY A 198 33.81 -18.39 -24.34
C GLY A 198 33.55 -18.97 -22.94
N THR A 199 32.81 -18.25 -22.09
CA THR A 199 32.42 -18.69 -20.74
C THR A 199 30.97 -19.15 -20.71
N ASP A 200 30.57 -19.81 -19.63
CA ASP A 200 29.25 -20.42 -19.44
C ASP A 200 28.60 -20.02 -18.11
N TYR A 201 28.87 -18.80 -17.63
CA TYR A 201 28.39 -18.34 -16.33
C TYR A 201 26.87 -18.40 -16.21
N MET A 202 26.15 -18.00 -17.25
CA MET A 202 24.68 -18.00 -17.24
C MET A 202 24.12 -19.43 -17.13
N GLU A 203 24.70 -20.38 -17.86
CA GLU A 203 24.27 -21.79 -17.82
C GLU A 203 24.60 -22.42 -16.45
N THR A 204 25.77 -22.08 -15.89
CA THR A 204 26.17 -22.53 -14.55
C THR A 204 25.22 -22.01 -13.48
N ILE A 205 24.85 -20.72 -13.52
CA ILE A 205 23.90 -20.12 -12.56
C ILE A 205 22.53 -20.78 -12.67
N GLU A 206 22.03 -21.02 -13.87
CA GLU A 206 20.72 -21.65 -14.10
C GLU A 206 20.70 -23.09 -13.56
N LYS A 207 21.75 -23.88 -13.79
CA LYS A 207 21.88 -25.24 -13.25
C LYS A 207 21.94 -25.30 -11.73
N GLN A 208 22.51 -24.29 -11.08
CA GLN A 208 22.63 -24.22 -9.63
C GLN A 208 21.36 -23.68 -8.96
N ALA A 209 20.50 -22.98 -9.69
CA ALA A 209 19.26 -22.44 -9.15
C ALA A 209 18.28 -23.57 -8.83
N THR A 210 17.74 -23.56 -7.61
CA THR A 210 16.72 -24.52 -7.18
C THR A 210 15.33 -23.89 -7.22
N LEU A 211 14.35 -24.66 -7.68
CA LEU A 211 12.95 -24.25 -7.63
C LEU A 211 12.45 -24.38 -6.19
N SER A 212 11.75 -23.35 -5.71
CA SER A 212 11.05 -23.42 -4.44
C SER A 212 9.70 -24.13 -4.63
N GLU A 213 9.09 -24.61 -3.53
CA GLU A 213 7.73 -25.20 -3.58
C GLU A 213 6.72 -24.28 -4.29
N LYS A 214 6.85 -22.97 -4.09
CA LYS A 214 6.02 -21.97 -4.77
C LYS A 214 6.23 -21.97 -6.28
N HIS A 215 7.46 -22.11 -6.76
CA HIS A 215 7.76 -22.18 -8.19
C HIS A 215 7.13 -23.43 -8.81
N GLU A 216 7.25 -24.58 -8.14
CA GLU A 216 6.65 -25.85 -8.60
C GLU A 216 5.12 -25.77 -8.68
N MET A 217 4.48 -25.18 -7.67
CA MET A 217 3.02 -24.95 -7.69
C MET A 217 2.59 -24.09 -8.88
N ILE A 218 3.34 -23.03 -9.18
CA ILE A 218 3.07 -22.14 -10.31
C ILE A 218 3.24 -22.89 -11.63
N ILE A 219 4.31 -23.67 -11.80
CA ILE A 219 4.54 -24.49 -13.00
C ILE A 219 3.33 -25.40 -13.21
N LYS A 220 2.96 -26.17 -12.18
CA LYS A 220 1.79 -27.07 -12.25
C LYS A 220 0.51 -26.33 -12.65
N GLN A 221 0.26 -25.15 -12.07
CA GLN A 221 -0.92 -24.35 -12.39
C GLN A 221 -0.95 -23.92 -13.87
N GLN A 222 0.19 -23.56 -14.45
CA GLN A 222 0.28 -23.06 -15.83
C GLN A 222 0.39 -24.16 -16.89
N THR A 223 0.82 -25.36 -16.51
CA THR A 223 1.01 -26.48 -17.44
C THR A 223 -0.11 -27.55 -17.36
N THR A 224 -1.06 -27.43 -16.44
CA THR A 224 -2.21 -28.35 -16.35
C THR A 224 -3.24 -28.03 -17.44
N PRO A 225 -3.62 -28.99 -18.31
CA PRO A 225 -4.61 -28.76 -19.36
C PRO A 225 -5.99 -28.38 -18.81
N ALA A 226 -6.70 -27.48 -19.49
CA ALA A 226 -8.03 -26.99 -19.07
C ALA A 226 -9.10 -28.08 -18.89
N LYS A 227 -8.90 -29.28 -19.45
CA LYS A 227 -9.82 -30.42 -19.30
C LYS A 227 -9.82 -31.04 -17.91
N ASP A 228 -8.75 -30.86 -17.12
CA ASP A 228 -8.60 -31.48 -15.80
C ASP A 228 -8.98 -30.52 -14.65
N LEU A 229 -9.41 -29.30 -14.96
CA LEU A 229 -9.80 -28.27 -13.97
C LEU A 229 -11.32 -28.25 -13.67
N VAL A 230 -12.14 -29.05 -14.38
CA VAL A 230 -13.61 -29.04 -14.26
C VAL A 230 -14.14 -30.19 -13.39
N GLU A 231 -13.28 -31.13 -12.99
CA GLU A 231 -13.64 -32.20 -12.05
C GLU A 231 -12.85 -32.08 -10.75
N SER A 232 -13.16 -31.08 -9.92
CA SER A 232 -12.87 -31.10 -8.47
C SER A 232 -13.77 -30.16 -7.68
#